data_AF-A0A9E2AHF4-F1
#
_entry.id   AF-A0A9E2AHF4-F1
#
_cell.length_a   1.000
_cell.length_b   1.000
_cell.length_c   1.000
_cell.angle_alpha   90.00
_cell.angle_beta   90.00
_cell.angle_gamma   90.00
#
_symmetry.space_group_name_H-M   'P 1'
#
loop_
_entity.id
_entity.type
_entity.pdbx_description
1 polymer ?
#
loop_
_entity_poly.entity_id
_entity_poly.type
_entity_poly.pdbx_seq_one_letter_code
_entity_poly.pdbx_strand_id
1 'polypeptide(L)'
;MIRILSLCLFAFLLLVGCEPGVVFKSPVPPEIESLNKIDDPFVGTFMCASDSTMIYVTQDGLFEEHYFRFVTTVDQINEAEGCAIVGRGLVLPEQEQCVPFEYIDSTHIAAKIYELDTLFYFRDYEVAKEYKGHLFLNHKTLQGTWIAWMLTPQSNGNMLLRLIDLENDIEQVEEVTHQYDTRMTRDEEIQYIINPTLVEFEKILEPERNMECETLIRMNPLQLIFNM
;
A
#
# COMPACT_ATOMS: atom_id res chain seq x y z
N MET A 1 -14.02 -50.09 -2.39
CA MET A 1 -14.52 -49.15 -1.37
C MET A 1 -13.71 -47.89 -1.51
N ILE A 2 -14.42 -46.78 -1.72
CA ILE A 2 -13.96 -45.51 -2.25
C ILE A 2 -13.92 -44.48 -1.10
N ARG A 3 -12.99 -43.50 -1.19
CA ARG A 3 -12.90 -42.22 -0.43
C ARG A 3 -12.42 -42.40 1.04
N ILE A 4 -11.49 -41.62 1.56
CA ILE A 4 -11.30 -40.16 1.43
C ILE A 4 -9.78 -39.88 1.43
N LEU A 5 -9.25 -39.61 0.25
CA LEU A 5 -7.92 -39.05 0.02
C LEU A 5 -8.14 -37.68 -0.63
N SER A 6 -8.68 -36.71 0.12
CA SER A 6 -8.81 -35.33 -0.34
C SER A 6 -9.36 -34.44 0.78
N LEU A 7 -8.49 -33.84 1.59
CA LEU A 7 -8.83 -32.66 2.41
C LEU A 7 -7.56 -31.90 2.85
N CYS A 8 -6.53 -31.90 1.99
CA CYS A 8 -5.29 -31.13 2.17
C CYS A 8 -5.10 -30.08 1.06
N LEU A 9 -6.14 -29.73 0.32
CA LEU A 9 -5.97 -28.91 -0.88
C LEU A 9 -7.21 -28.08 -1.21
N PHE A 10 -7.79 -27.30 -0.29
CA PHE A 10 -8.83 -26.33 -0.69
C PHE A 10 -9.15 -25.23 0.35
N ALA A 11 -8.16 -24.49 0.84
CA ALA A 11 -8.44 -23.25 1.58
C ALA A 11 -7.33 -22.18 1.49
N PHE A 12 -6.46 -22.26 0.48
CA PHE A 12 -5.40 -21.26 0.25
C PHE A 12 -5.75 -20.30 -0.90
N LEU A 13 -7.04 -19.94 -1.03
CA LEU A 13 -7.59 -19.37 -2.27
C LEU A 13 -8.35 -18.05 -2.10
N LEU A 14 -8.07 -17.24 -1.06
CA LEU A 14 -8.71 -15.94 -0.89
C LEU A 14 -7.77 -14.86 -0.34
N LEU A 15 -6.57 -14.75 -0.91
CA LEU A 15 -5.86 -13.45 -0.90
C LEU A 15 -6.34 -12.67 -2.13
N VAL A 16 -7.56 -12.14 -2.03
CA VAL A 16 -8.15 -11.22 -3.00
C VAL A 16 -7.51 -9.86 -2.73
N GLY A 17 -6.31 -9.65 -3.26
CA GLY A 17 -5.83 -8.29 -3.50
C GLY A 17 -6.39 -7.87 -4.84
N CYS A 18 -7.13 -6.76 -4.91
CA CYS A 18 -7.53 -6.16 -6.18
C CYS A 18 -6.26 -5.88 -6.99
N GLU A 19 -6.02 -6.67 -8.04
CA GLU A 19 -4.99 -6.37 -9.02
C GLU A 19 -5.55 -5.23 -9.89
N PRO A 20 -4.82 -4.10 -10.07
CA PRO A 20 -5.34 -2.97 -10.84
C PRO A 20 -5.73 -3.40 -12.26
N GLY A 21 -6.80 -2.82 -12.79
CA GLY A 21 -7.35 -3.16 -14.10
C GLY A 21 -6.39 -2.79 -15.23
N VAL A 22 -5.59 -1.74 -15.03
CA VAL A 22 -4.61 -1.26 -15.99
C VAL A 22 -3.22 -1.13 -15.35
N VAL A 23 -2.21 -1.62 -16.06
CA VAL A 23 -0.80 -1.56 -15.64
C VAL A 23 0.09 -1.07 -16.78
N PHE A 24 1.31 -0.63 -16.46
CA PHE A 24 2.24 -0.04 -17.42
C PHE A 24 3.35 -1.01 -17.84
N LYS A 25 3.83 -0.94 -19.08
CA LYS A 25 5.02 -1.70 -19.55
C LYS A 25 6.33 -1.13 -18.99
N SER A 26 6.36 0.15 -18.64
CA SER A 26 7.53 0.87 -18.15
C SER A 26 7.16 1.89 -17.06
N PRO A 27 8.12 2.39 -16.25
CA PRO A 27 7.83 3.40 -15.23
C PRO A 27 7.30 4.70 -15.85
N VAL A 28 6.22 5.22 -15.29
CA VAL A 28 5.55 6.45 -15.71
C VAL A 28 5.94 7.65 -14.80
N PRO A 29 5.97 8.87 -15.33
CA PRO A 29 5.70 9.25 -16.71
C PRO A 29 6.83 8.79 -17.67
N PRO A 30 6.50 8.47 -18.93
CA PRO A 30 7.50 8.08 -19.93
C PRO A 30 8.44 9.26 -20.23
N GLU A 31 9.68 8.97 -20.64
CA GLU A 31 10.70 9.96 -21.03
C GLU A 31 11.15 10.94 -19.92
N ILE A 32 10.59 10.85 -18.72
CA ILE A 32 11.05 11.60 -17.55
C ILE A 32 12.14 10.82 -16.82
N GLU A 33 13.21 11.52 -16.45
CA GLU A 33 14.34 10.95 -15.72
C GLU A 33 13.92 10.48 -14.32
N SER A 34 14.53 9.38 -13.90
CA SER A 34 14.36 8.84 -12.55
C SER A 34 15.11 9.68 -11.53
N LEU A 35 14.48 9.90 -10.39
CA LEU A 35 15.11 10.50 -9.22
C LEU A 35 16.00 9.49 -8.50
N ASN A 36 16.96 10.01 -7.73
CA ASN A 36 17.76 9.26 -6.77
C ASN A 36 17.47 9.66 -5.31
N LYS A 37 16.60 10.65 -5.11
CA LYS A 37 16.08 11.12 -3.82
C LYS A 37 14.74 11.81 -4.04
N ILE A 38 13.91 11.85 -2.99
CA ILE A 38 12.65 12.58 -2.98
C ILE A 38 12.93 14.04 -2.57
N ASP A 39 12.35 15.00 -3.31
CA ASP A 39 12.57 16.42 -3.06
C ASP A 39 11.72 16.97 -1.89
N ASP A 40 12.22 18.04 -1.28
CA ASP A 40 11.71 18.63 -0.04
C ASP A 40 10.20 18.95 -0.01
N PRO A 41 9.53 19.36 -1.11
CA PRO A 41 8.08 19.57 -1.10
C PRO A 41 7.28 18.35 -0.66
N PHE A 42 7.80 17.15 -0.94
CA PHE A 42 7.16 15.87 -0.62
C PHE A 42 7.51 15.35 0.77
N VAL A 43 8.66 15.75 1.31
CA VAL A 43 9.18 15.28 2.60
C VAL A 43 8.32 15.76 3.77
N GLY A 44 8.05 14.85 4.71
CA GLY A 44 7.27 15.15 5.90
C GLY A 44 6.65 13.93 6.56
N THR A 45 5.97 14.19 7.66
CA THR A 45 5.12 13.21 8.34
C THR A 45 3.67 13.56 8.10
N PHE A 46 2.88 12.56 7.73
CA PHE A 46 1.48 12.70 7.40
C PHE A 46 0.65 11.65 8.12
N MET A 47 -0.63 11.94 8.29
CA MET A 47 -1.62 11.01 8.83
C MET A 47 -2.69 10.78 7.76
N CYS A 48 -2.96 9.52 7.44
CA CYS A 48 -4.07 9.12 6.58
C CYS A 48 -5.38 9.58 7.22
N ALA A 49 -6.23 10.25 6.44
CA ALA A 49 -7.50 10.76 6.93
C ALA A 49 -8.53 9.64 7.15
N SER A 50 -8.39 8.53 6.43
CA SER A 50 -9.33 7.39 6.47
C SER A 50 -9.21 6.53 7.73
N ASP A 51 -7.98 6.23 8.17
CA ASP A 51 -7.71 5.25 9.23
C ASP A 51 -6.72 5.74 10.30
N SER A 52 -6.21 6.98 10.18
CA SER A 52 -5.20 7.57 11.07
C SER A 52 -3.82 6.89 11.04
N THR A 53 -3.54 6.08 10.03
CA THR A 53 -2.22 5.51 9.79
C THR A 53 -1.19 6.61 9.53
N MET A 54 0.04 6.44 10.01
CA MET A 54 1.09 7.44 9.88
C MET A 54 1.99 7.14 8.68
N ILE A 55 2.20 8.13 7.81
CA ILE A 55 3.07 8.02 6.64
C ILE A 55 4.28 8.94 6.81
N TYR A 56 5.47 8.39 6.65
CA TYR A 56 6.74 9.10 6.71
C TYR A 56 7.35 9.17 5.31
N VAL A 57 7.39 10.37 4.73
CA VAL A 57 8.09 10.64 3.48
C VAL A 57 9.45 11.25 3.82
N THR A 58 10.52 10.53 3.47
CA THR A 58 11.91 10.97 3.63
C THR A 58 12.54 11.21 2.26
N GLN A 59 13.78 11.70 2.21
CA GLN A 59 14.51 11.79 0.94
C GLN A 59 14.82 10.42 0.34
N ASP A 60 14.81 9.34 1.13
CA ASP A 60 15.21 8.00 0.69
C ASP A 60 14.01 7.07 0.41
N GLY A 61 12.81 7.43 0.86
CA GLY A 61 11.65 6.55 0.72
C GLY A 61 10.40 6.99 1.48
N LEU A 62 9.35 6.17 1.34
CA LEU A 62 8.09 6.27 2.06
C LEU A 62 7.89 5.07 2.96
N PHE A 63 7.51 5.34 4.20
CA PHE A 63 7.25 4.33 5.22
C PHE A 63 5.87 4.55 5.82
N GLU A 64 5.19 3.45 6.10
CA GLU A 64 3.89 3.42 6.74
C GLU A 64 4.02 2.82 8.13
N GLU A 65 3.37 3.44 9.11
CA GLU A 65 3.42 3.04 10.50
C GLU A 65 2.00 2.78 11.00
N HIS A 66 1.79 1.53 11.43
CA HIS A 66 0.54 1.04 11.97
C HIS A 66 0.67 0.85 13.47
N TYR A 67 -0.31 1.41 14.20
CA TYR A 67 -0.52 1.14 15.61
C TYR A 67 -1.85 0.45 15.79
N PHE A 68 -1.84 -0.79 16.27
CA PHE A 68 -3.07 -1.45 16.65
C PHE A 68 -3.05 -1.84 18.12
N ARG A 69 -4.14 -1.49 18.80
CA ARG A 69 -4.42 -1.92 20.17
C ARG A 69 -5.56 -2.92 20.12
N PHE A 70 -5.30 -4.13 20.61
CA PHE A 70 -6.35 -5.13 20.79
C PHE A 70 -6.51 -5.48 22.26
N VAL A 71 -7.71 -5.94 22.59
CA VAL A 71 -8.08 -6.45 23.91
C VAL A 71 -8.58 -7.87 23.72
N THR A 72 -8.08 -8.79 24.53
CA THR A 72 -8.47 -10.20 24.49
C THR A 72 -8.46 -10.78 25.91
N THR A 73 -9.03 -11.97 26.09
CA THR A 73 -8.96 -12.67 27.37
C THR A 73 -7.69 -13.51 27.47
N VAL A 74 -7.24 -13.73 28.70
CA VAL A 74 -6.14 -14.67 28.99
C VAL A 74 -6.48 -16.08 28.48
N ASP A 75 -7.75 -16.50 28.62
CA ASP A 75 -8.22 -17.80 28.16
C ASP A 75 -8.11 -17.92 26.63
N GLN A 76 -8.52 -16.89 25.88
CA GLN A 76 -8.40 -16.87 24.41
C GLN A 76 -6.95 -17.00 23.95
N ILE A 77 -6.00 -16.39 24.67
CA ILE A 77 -4.57 -16.52 24.35
C ILE A 77 -4.08 -17.94 24.62
N ASN A 78 -4.48 -18.54 25.74
CA ASN A 78 -4.07 -19.89 26.11
C ASN A 78 -4.69 -20.97 25.19
N GLU A 79 -5.87 -20.69 24.62
CA GLU A 79 -6.54 -21.56 23.65
C GLU A 79 -6.01 -21.39 22.22
N ALA A 80 -5.43 -20.22 21.89
CA ALA A 80 -4.90 -19.93 20.57
C ALA A 80 -3.56 -20.65 20.32
N GLU A 81 -3.51 -21.43 19.24
CA GLU A 81 -2.30 -22.16 18.85
C GLU A 81 -1.15 -21.19 18.51
N GLY A 82 0.02 -21.40 19.11
CA GLY A 82 1.21 -20.56 18.90
C GLY A 82 1.24 -19.26 19.71
N CYS A 83 0.15 -18.92 20.39
CA CYS A 83 0.11 -17.79 21.32
C CYS A 83 0.53 -18.23 22.72
N ALA A 84 1.28 -17.39 23.43
CA ALA A 84 1.63 -17.66 24.82
C ALA A 84 1.98 -16.39 25.59
N ILE A 85 1.58 -16.33 26.86
CA ILE A 85 2.09 -15.33 27.80
C ILE A 85 3.39 -15.88 28.41
N VAL A 86 4.53 -15.27 28.08
CA VAL A 86 5.85 -15.64 28.59
C VAL A 86 6.44 -14.47 29.37
N GLY A 87 6.41 -14.57 30.70
CA GLY A 87 6.87 -13.49 31.58
C GLY A 87 5.97 -12.24 31.46
N ARG A 88 6.50 -11.17 30.86
CA ARG A 88 5.76 -9.92 30.56
C ARG A 88 5.51 -9.70 29.06
N GLY A 89 5.78 -10.71 28.24
CA GLY A 89 5.57 -10.67 26.80
C GLY A 89 4.44 -11.58 26.37
N LEU A 90 3.73 -11.18 25.32
CA LEU A 90 2.81 -12.01 24.57
C LEU A 90 3.49 -12.47 23.28
N VAL A 91 3.66 -13.77 23.11
CA VAL A 91 4.14 -14.41 21.87
C VAL A 91 2.96 -14.57 20.93
N LEU A 92 3.16 -14.24 19.65
CA LEU A 92 2.16 -14.40 18.58
C LEU A 92 2.71 -15.31 17.46
N PRO A 93 1.87 -16.08 16.76
CA PRO A 93 2.30 -17.19 15.90
C PRO A 93 3.08 -16.75 14.65
N GLU A 94 2.97 -15.48 14.27
CA GLU A 94 3.59 -14.90 13.06
C GLU A 94 4.64 -13.83 13.38
N GLN A 95 4.79 -13.48 14.66
CA GLN A 95 5.79 -12.51 15.09
C GLN A 95 6.97 -13.22 15.73
N GLU A 96 8.17 -12.97 15.20
CA GLU A 96 9.42 -13.46 15.79
C GLU A 96 9.74 -12.81 17.15
N GLN A 97 8.89 -11.89 17.63
CA GLN A 97 9.09 -11.09 18.84
C GLN A 97 7.86 -11.13 19.75
N CYS A 98 8.10 -10.99 21.06
CA CYS A 98 7.03 -10.84 22.04
C CYS A 98 6.54 -9.38 22.08
N VAL A 99 5.23 -9.17 22.08
CA VAL A 99 4.65 -7.84 22.28
C VAL A 99 4.36 -7.57 23.75
N PRO A 100 4.63 -6.35 24.25
CA PRO A 100 4.26 -5.97 25.60
C PRO A 100 2.74 -5.91 25.74
N PHE A 101 2.24 -6.27 26.92
CA PHE A 101 0.82 -6.18 27.25
C PHE A 101 0.59 -5.66 28.66
N GLU A 102 -0.63 -5.21 28.92
CA GLU A 102 -1.11 -4.73 30.21
C GLU A 102 -2.37 -5.50 30.60
N TYR A 103 -2.49 -5.87 31.88
CA TYR A 103 -3.76 -6.38 32.40
C TYR A 103 -4.75 -5.23 32.55
N ILE A 104 -5.93 -5.38 31.95
CA ILE A 104 -7.07 -4.50 32.21
C ILE A 104 -7.74 -4.94 33.52
N ASP A 105 -7.90 -6.25 33.69
CA ASP A 105 -8.39 -6.90 34.90
C ASP A 105 -7.80 -8.32 35.03
N SER A 106 -8.34 -9.17 35.90
CA SER A 106 -7.83 -10.53 36.10
C SER A 106 -7.99 -11.48 34.91
N THR A 107 -8.86 -11.14 33.96
CA THR A 107 -9.25 -11.98 32.82
C THR A 107 -8.92 -11.37 31.46
N HIS A 108 -8.70 -10.06 31.38
CA HIS A 108 -8.45 -9.34 30.13
C HIS A 108 -7.07 -8.70 30.11
N ILE A 109 -6.46 -8.73 28.92
CA ILE A 109 -5.24 -7.99 28.63
C ILE A 109 -5.45 -7.05 27.44
N ALA A 110 -4.66 -5.99 27.39
CA ALA A 110 -4.48 -5.13 26.24
C ALA A 110 -3.05 -5.23 25.75
N ALA A 111 -2.86 -5.44 24.46
CA ALA A 111 -1.55 -5.34 23.83
C ALA A 111 -1.58 -4.23 22.78
N LYS A 112 -0.41 -3.60 22.60
CA LYS A 112 -0.16 -2.65 21.52
C LYS A 112 0.87 -3.28 20.60
N ILE A 113 0.56 -3.31 19.32
CA ILE A 113 1.50 -3.75 18.30
C ILE A 113 1.86 -2.56 17.44
N TYR A 114 3.13 -2.56 17.06
CA TYR A 114 3.78 -1.56 16.27
C TYR A 114 4.33 -2.22 15.01
N GLU A 115 3.90 -1.76 13.85
CA GLU A 115 4.39 -2.24 12.56
C GLU A 115 4.86 -1.05 11.73
N LEU A 116 6.01 -1.23 11.06
CA LEU A 116 6.62 -0.23 10.18
C LEU A 116 6.90 -0.90 8.84
N ASP A 117 6.15 -0.50 7.83
CA ASP A 117 6.22 -1.04 6.48
C ASP A 117 6.88 -0.05 5.53
N THR A 118 7.62 -0.58 4.56
CA THR A 118 8.23 0.24 3.50
C THR A 118 7.30 0.27 2.30
N LEU A 119 6.65 1.40 2.05
CA LEU A 119 5.82 1.59 0.86
C LEU A 119 6.65 1.86 -0.40
N PHE A 120 7.78 2.56 -0.24
CA PHE A 120 8.67 2.86 -1.35
C PHE A 120 10.10 3.09 -0.86
N TYR A 121 11.08 2.55 -1.59
CA TYR A 121 12.50 2.86 -1.40
C TYR A 121 13.21 2.80 -2.76
N PHE A 122 14.37 3.44 -2.93
CA PHE A 122 15.09 3.42 -4.21
C PHE A 122 15.77 2.06 -4.48
N ARG A 123 14.98 1.03 -4.84
CA ARG A 123 15.43 -0.32 -5.21
C ARG A 123 15.37 -0.53 -6.73
N ASP A 124 15.97 -1.59 -7.24
CA ASP A 124 16.00 -1.88 -8.69
C ASP A 124 14.62 -2.03 -9.35
N TYR A 125 13.59 -2.31 -8.55
CA TYR A 125 12.18 -2.46 -8.98
C TYR A 125 11.28 -1.30 -8.51
N GLU A 126 11.87 -0.23 -7.97
CA GLU A 126 11.16 0.93 -7.42
C GLU A 126 11.79 2.22 -7.96
N VAL A 127 11.00 3.03 -8.66
CA VAL A 127 11.49 4.22 -9.37
C VAL A 127 10.63 5.42 -9.05
N ALA A 128 11.24 6.50 -8.55
CA ALA A 128 10.55 7.77 -8.39
C ALA A 128 10.82 8.69 -9.58
N LYS A 129 9.81 9.43 -10.01
CA LYS A 129 9.91 10.47 -11.04
C LYS A 129 9.13 11.70 -10.60
N GLU A 130 9.63 12.88 -10.89
CA GLU A 130 8.88 14.12 -10.67
C GLU A 130 8.42 14.71 -12.00
N TYR A 131 7.14 15.05 -12.08
CA TYR A 131 6.57 15.67 -13.26
C TYR A 131 5.42 16.61 -12.90
N LYS A 132 5.48 17.85 -13.43
CA LYS A 132 4.47 18.90 -13.23
C LYS A 132 4.08 19.14 -11.76
N GLY A 133 5.06 19.02 -10.84
CA GLY A 133 4.83 19.23 -9.40
C GLY A 133 4.20 18.04 -8.67
N HIS A 134 4.13 16.87 -9.32
CA HIS A 134 3.69 15.62 -8.74
C HIS A 134 4.85 14.63 -8.66
N LEU A 135 4.87 13.82 -7.61
CA LEU A 135 5.82 12.73 -7.43
C LEU A 135 5.15 11.40 -7.80
N PHE A 136 5.76 10.68 -8.73
CA PHE A 136 5.30 9.39 -9.23
C PHE A 136 6.18 8.29 -8.65
N LEU A 137 5.61 7.47 -7.79
CA LEU A 137 6.26 6.32 -7.16
C LEU A 137 5.90 5.07 -7.96
N ASN A 138 6.83 4.57 -8.76
CA ASN A 138 6.62 3.41 -9.62
C ASN A 138 7.14 2.15 -8.95
N HIS A 139 6.36 1.09 -8.98
CA HIS A 139 6.75 -0.23 -8.48
C HIS A 139 6.57 -1.27 -9.58
N LYS A 140 7.60 -2.09 -9.78
CA LYS A 140 7.56 -3.21 -10.73
C LYS A 140 6.96 -4.42 -10.05
N THR A 141 5.86 -4.92 -10.60
CA THR A 141 5.18 -6.13 -10.14
C THR A 141 6.03 -7.37 -10.40
N LEU A 142 5.69 -8.47 -9.73
CA LEU A 142 6.32 -9.78 -9.97
C LEU A 142 6.15 -10.27 -11.42
N GLN A 143 5.10 -9.81 -12.10
CA GLN A 143 4.81 -10.12 -13.49
C GLN A 143 5.60 -9.22 -14.46
N GLY A 144 6.42 -8.30 -13.95
CA GLY A 144 7.29 -7.42 -14.72
C GLY A 144 6.61 -6.19 -15.33
N THR A 145 5.34 -5.97 -15.01
CA THR A 145 4.60 -4.73 -15.31
C THR A 145 4.83 -3.70 -14.20
N TRP A 146 4.37 -2.47 -14.40
CA TRP A 146 4.54 -1.37 -13.45
C TRP A 146 3.19 -0.84 -13.01
N ILE A 147 3.12 -0.46 -11.74
CA ILE A 147 2.04 0.33 -11.13
C ILE A 147 2.66 1.62 -10.61
N ALA A 148 1.86 2.66 -10.49
CA ALA A 148 2.35 3.95 -10.03
C ALA A 148 1.37 4.61 -9.06
N TRP A 149 1.91 5.14 -7.97
CA TRP A 149 1.21 6.08 -7.11
C TRP A 149 1.66 7.50 -7.41
N MET A 150 0.74 8.46 -7.28
CA MET A 150 1.01 9.88 -7.43
C MET A 150 0.80 10.59 -6.10
N LEU A 151 1.84 11.28 -5.62
CA LEU A 151 1.73 12.25 -4.54
C LEU A 151 1.60 13.66 -5.11
N THR A 152 0.59 14.38 -4.65
CA THR A 152 0.30 15.77 -5.07
C THR A 152 0.29 16.70 -3.86
N PRO A 153 1.24 17.65 -3.77
CA PRO A 153 1.23 18.65 -2.71
C PRO A 153 0.00 19.54 -2.81
N GLN A 154 -0.64 19.80 -1.67
CA GLN A 154 -1.74 20.74 -1.54
C GLN A 154 -1.24 22.06 -0.95
N SER A 155 -1.94 23.16 -1.24
CA SER A 155 -1.55 24.50 -0.78
C SER A 155 -1.57 24.67 0.74
N ASN A 156 -2.29 23.82 1.46
CA ASN A 156 -2.34 23.78 2.93
C ASN A 156 -1.23 22.91 3.55
N GLY A 157 -0.32 22.35 2.74
CA GLY A 157 0.75 21.48 3.18
C GLY A 157 0.40 19.99 3.23
N ASN A 158 -0.87 19.61 3.07
CA ASN A 158 -1.29 18.21 2.95
C ASN A 158 -0.81 17.59 1.64
N MET A 159 -0.94 16.27 1.54
CA MET A 159 -0.69 15.52 0.31
C MET A 159 -1.96 14.79 -0.13
N LEU A 160 -2.18 14.69 -1.43
CA LEU A 160 -3.07 13.68 -2.00
C LEU A 160 -2.23 12.53 -2.50
N LEU A 161 -2.52 11.33 -2.02
CA LEU A 161 -1.95 10.08 -2.51
C LEU A 161 -3.00 9.39 -3.38
N ARG A 162 -2.62 9.00 -4.59
CA ARG A 162 -3.53 8.38 -5.55
C ARG A 162 -2.85 7.21 -6.24
N LEU A 163 -3.55 6.10 -6.40
CA LEU A 163 -3.14 5.07 -7.35
C LEU A 163 -3.49 5.55 -8.76
N ILE A 164 -2.52 5.50 -9.68
CA ILE A 164 -2.78 5.76 -11.09
C ILE A 164 -3.33 4.48 -11.68
N ASP A 165 -4.64 4.45 -11.84
CA ASP A 165 -5.36 3.36 -12.47
C ASP A 165 -6.37 3.95 -13.46
N LEU A 166 -6.73 3.16 -14.46
CA LEU A 166 -7.91 3.39 -15.29
C LEU A 166 -8.92 2.32 -14.91
N GLU A 167 -10.21 2.62 -15.06
CA GLU A 167 -11.21 1.56 -14.93
C GLU A 167 -10.86 0.41 -15.87
N ASN A 168 -11.14 -0.81 -15.42
CA ASN A 168 -10.95 -2.02 -16.20
C ASN A 168 -11.99 -2.15 -17.34
N ASP A 169 -12.07 -1.12 -18.18
CA ASP A 169 -13.00 -0.96 -19.28
C ASP A 169 -12.20 -0.65 -20.55
N ILE A 170 -12.45 -1.42 -21.60
CA ILE A 170 -11.79 -1.25 -22.90
C ILE A 170 -12.05 0.13 -23.50
N GLU A 171 -13.25 0.70 -23.31
CA GLU A 171 -13.59 2.02 -23.87
C GLU A 171 -12.69 3.10 -23.24
N GLN A 172 -12.48 3.03 -21.92
CA GLN A 172 -11.60 3.94 -21.19
C GLN A 172 -10.14 3.81 -21.61
N VAL A 173 -9.68 2.57 -21.85
CA VAL A 173 -8.33 2.31 -22.34
C VAL A 173 -8.14 2.86 -23.75
N GLU A 174 -9.09 2.63 -24.65
CA GLU A 174 -9.02 3.08 -26.05
C GLU A 174 -9.14 4.61 -26.20
N GLU A 175 -9.77 5.32 -25.26
CA GLU A 175 -9.74 6.79 -25.21
C GLU A 175 -8.33 7.35 -24.96
N VAL A 176 -7.52 6.60 -24.21
CA VAL A 176 -6.15 6.97 -23.89
C VAL A 176 -5.21 6.51 -25.00
N THR A 177 -5.23 5.22 -25.33
CA THR A 177 -4.31 4.61 -26.29
C THR A 177 -4.92 3.42 -27.04
N HIS A 178 -4.57 3.29 -28.31
CA HIS A 178 -4.91 2.10 -29.11
C HIS A 178 -3.80 1.03 -29.10
N GLN A 179 -2.74 1.24 -28.31
CA GLN A 179 -1.60 0.32 -28.22
C GLN A 179 -1.50 -0.29 -26.83
N TYR A 180 -2.14 -1.44 -26.67
CA TYR A 180 -2.16 -2.19 -25.41
C TYR A 180 -2.02 -3.68 -25.66
N ASP A 181 -1.44 -4.37 -24.68
CA ASP A 181 -1.55 -5.83 -24.59
C ASP A 181 -2.62 -6.16 -23.53
N THR A 182 -3.08 -7.41 -23.51
CA THR A 182 -3.96 -7.91 -22.45
C THR A 182 -3.39 -9.17 -21.82
N ARG A 183 -3.71 -9.37 -20.55
CA ARG A 183 -3.51 -10.66 -19.86
C ARG A 183 -4.73 -11.01 -19.03
N MET A 184 -4.87 -12.28 -18.68
CA MET A 184 -5.86 -12.73 -17.71
C MET A 184 -5.28 -12.64 -16.29
N THR A 185 -5.99 -12.03 -15.36
CA THR A 185 -5.65 -12.03 -13.93
C THR A 185 -5.94 -13.41 -13.32
N ARG A 186 -5.58 -13.57 -12.05
CA ARG A 186 -5.93 -14.79 -11.30
C ARG A 186 -7.43 -14.95 -11.11
N ASP A 187 -8.17 -13.84 -11.13
CA ASP A 187 -9.61 -13.78 -10.92
C ASP A 187 -10.39 -13.88 -12.24
N GLU A 188 -9.73 -14.32 -13.32
CA GLU A 188 -10.31 -14.44 -14.66
C GLU A 188 -10.82 -13.11 -15.23
N GLU A 189 -10.25 -12.00 -14.77
CA GLU A 189 -10.50 -10.66 -15.32
C GLU A 189 -9.44 -10.31 -16.38
N ILE A 190 -9.85 -9.55 -17.39
CA ILE A 190 -8.91 -8.98 -18.35
C ILE A 190 -8.15 -7.87 -17.62
N GLN A 191 -6.83 -7.83 -17.77
CA GLN A 191 -6.01 -6.69 -17.37
C GLN A 191 -5.31 -6.12 -18.60
N TYR A 192 -5.35 -4.79 -18.73
CA TYR A 192 -4.72 -4.08 -19.83
C TYR A 192 -3.31 -3.64 -19.47
N ILE A 193 -2.38 -3.86 -20.39
CA ILE A 193 -0.97 -3.49 -20.24
C ILE A 193 -0.63 -2.44 -21.28
N ILE A 194 -0.53 -1.18 -20.85
CA ILE A 194 -0.32 -0.03 -21.72
C ILE A 194 1.13 0.47 -21.66
N ASN A 195 1.58 1.11 -22.74
CA ASN A 195 2.86 1.82 -22.75
C ASN A 195 2.65 3.22 -23.33
N PRO A 196 2.01 4.11 -22.56
CA PRO A 196 1.57 5.40 -23.07
C PRO A 196 2.79 6.25 -23.45
N THR A 197 2.62 7.08 -24.48
CA THR A 197 3.43 8.28 -24.71
C THR A 197 3.17 9.31 -23.60
N LEU A 198 4.02 10.33 -23.48
CA LEU A 198 3.82 11.38 -22.46
C LEU A 198 2.46 12.08 -22.63
N VAL A 199 2.02 12.31 -23.87
CA VAL A 199 0.73 12.94 -24.17
C VAL A 199 -0.45 12.03 -23.77
N GLU A 200 -0.36 10.73 -24.02
CA GLU A 200 -1.39 9.78 -23.58
C GLU A 200 -1.41 9.64 -22.05
N PHE A 201 -0.24 9.62 -21.41
CA PHE A 201 -0.16 9.59 -19.95
C PHE A 201 -0.80 10.82 -19.30
N GLU A 202 -0.67 12.00 -19.91
CA GLU A 202 -1.35 13.20 -19.41
C GLU A 202 -2.88 13.08 -19.43
N LYS A 203 -3.46 12.38 -20.41
CA LYS A 203 -4.90 12.09 -20.44
C LYS A 203 -5.33 11.19 -19.28
N ILE A 204 -4.46 10.28 -18.84
CA ILE A 204 -4.72 9.42 -17.67
C ILE A 204 -4.82 10.26 -16.40
N LEU A 205 -4.02 11.33 -16.29
CA LEU A 205 -4.01 12.20 -15.11
C LEU A 205 -5.23 13.13 -15.00
N GLU A 206 -6.11 13.14 -16.00
CA GLU A 206 -7.30 13.99 -15.97
C GLU A 206 -8.20 13.66 -14.76
N PRO A 207 -8.72 14.67 -14.04
CA PRO A 207 -9.43 14.46 -12.76
C PRO A 207 -10.65 13.54 -12.85
N GLU A 208 -11.29 13.46 -14.01
CA GLU A 208 -12.50 12.66 -14.25
C GLU A 208 -12.24 11.14 -14.31
N ARG A 209 -10.98 10.72 -14.45
CA ARG A 209 -10.60 9.31 -14.68
C ARG A 209 -10.01 8.57 -13.46
N ASN A 210 -9.84 9.24 -12.33
CA ASN A 210 -9.03 8.71 -11.21
C ASN A 210 -9.83 8.62 -9.90
N MET A 211 -10.18 7.41 -9.47
CA MET A 211 -11.20 7.19 -8.43
C MET A 211 -10.67 6.89 -7.02
N GLU A 212 -9.42 6.44 -6.86
CA GLU A 212 -8.88 6.13 -5.53
C GLU A 212 -7.88 7.18 -5.06
N CYS A 213 -8.26 7.94 -4.03
CA CYS A 213 -7.44 8.98 -3.44
C CYS A 213 -7.51 8.93 -1.91
N GLU A 214 -6.35 8.91 -1.28
CA GLU A 214 -6.20 9.11 0.16
C GLU A 214 -5.74 10.56 0.41
N THR A 215 -6.28 11.19 1.45
CA THR A 215 -5.82 12.51 1.88
C THR A 215 -4.87 12.35 3.06
N LEU A 216 -3.62 12.75 2.84
CA LEU A 216 -2.56 12.70 3.84
C LEU A 216 -2.45 14.07 4.53
N ILE A 217 -2.89 14.14 5.78
CA ILE A 217 -2.89 15.36 6.59
C ILE A 217 -1.49 15.58 7.13
N ARG A 218 -0.87 16.74 6.85
CA ARG A 218 0.49 17.02 7.35
C ARG A 218 0.49 17.20 8.86
N MET A 219 1.41 16.50 9.52
CA MET A 219 1.58 16.52 10.96
C MET A 219 2.74 17.42 11.35
N ASN A 220 2.49 18.37 12.24
CA ASN A 220 3.54 19.18 12.85
C ASN A 220 4.13 18.47 14.08
N PRO A 221 5.38 18.78 14.48
CA PRO A 221 6.03 18.14 15.63
C PRO A 221 5.21 18.18 16.93
N LEU A 222 4.43 19.25 17.15
CA LEU A 222 3.56 19.36 18.33
C LEU A 222 2.38 18.39 18.29
N GLN A 223 1.85 18.07 17.11
CA GLN A 223 0.72 17.15 16.96
C GLN A 223 1.17 15.69 17.15
N LEU A 224 2.40 15.37 16.79
CA LEU A 224 2.99 14.04 17.02
C LEU A 224 3.08 13.68 18.51
N ILE A 225 3.30 14.68 19.38
CA ILE A 225 3.41 14.46 20.84
C ILE A 225 2.06 14.08 21.47
N PHE A 226 0.93 14.54 20.91
CA PHE A 226 -0.40 14.28 21.48
C PHE A 226 -1.11 13.06 20.89
N ASN A 227 -0.58 12.48 19.80
CA ASN A 227 -1.15 11.32 19.13
C ASN A 227 -0.40 10.00 19.47
N MET A 228 0.67 10.05 20.25
CA MET A 228 1.39 8.90 20.83
C MET A 228 0.89 8.56 22.24
#